data_AF-A0A7U2NFU1-F1
#
_entry.id   AF-A0A7U2NFU1-F1
#
_cell.length_a   1.000
_cell.length_b   1.000
_cell.length_c   1.000
_cell.angle_alpha   90.00
_cell.angle_beta   90.00
_cell.angle_gamma   90.00
#
_symmetry.space_group_name_H-M   'P 1'
#
loop_
_entity.id
_entity.type
_entity.pdbx_description
1 polymer ?
#
loop_
_entity_poly.entity_id
_entity_poly.type
_entity_poly.pdbx_seq_one_letter_code
_entity_poly.pdbx_strand_id
1 'polypeptide(L)'
;MSKQSKISVKHFLNTNLKPYVINGTNYFSIYMLVIANRKNTKIKSLIFDELYTENDFNEIISFTDSEDEILLNKEISCIENIGQILIDVLKEFDTTFFTVYYGFLSSIFIKDINFDYITNKLSRIDEYGKQQYEDNYYLNEDSEKTKIISLTENKKNSFNINFENIINSEISENENITKGMSLLTYFSFIGQDLLKNSVNEKSKITEINEINKLVFYSSLSQFEWILKGSKKNKELFLKFENVFFTQKSDFLNYFIDKYKT
;
A
#
# COMPACT_ATOMS: atom_id res chain seq x y z
N MET A 1 -23.38 -11.55 -1.87
CA MET A 1 -22.51 -10.38 -1.62
C MET A 1 -22.27 -10.28 -0.12
N SER A 2 -21.04 -10.49 0.35
CA SER A 2 -20.68 -10.27 1.76
C SER A 2 -20.83 -8.78 2.07
N LYS A 3 -21.47 -8.44 3.19
CA LYS A 3 -21.65 -7.06 3.62
C LYS A 3 -20.27 -6.45 3.88
N GLN A 4 -19.92 -5.39 3.15
CA GLN A 4 -18.64 -4.70 3.31
C GLN A 4 -18.52 -4.19 4.75
N SER A 5 -17.39 -4.47 5.40
CA SER A 5 -17.12 -4.01 6.76
C SER A 5 -17.02 -2.50 6.77
N LYS A 6 -17.84 -1.82 7.59
CA LYS A 6 -17.74 -0.37 7.75
C LYS A 6 -16.46 -0.03 8.52
N ILE A 7 -15.57 0.70 7.88
CA ILE A 7 -14.40 1.33 8.49
C ILE A 7 -14.78 2.80 8.74
N SER A 8 -14.37 3.37 9.87
CA SER A 8 -14.51 4.80 10.12
C SER A 8 -13.19 5.38 10.60
N VAL A 9 -12.83 6.54 10.07
CA VAL A 9 -11.62 7.28 10.41
C VAL A 9 -12.02 8.65 10.93
N LYS A 10 -11.41 9.08 12.02
CA LYS A 10 -11.60 10.43 12.57
C LYS A 10 -10.28 11.01 13.04
N HIS A 11 -9.88 12.15 12.50
CA HIS A 11 -8.75 12.91 12.99
C HIS A 11 -9.07 13.58 14.32
N PHE A 12 -8.08 13.66 15.20
CA PHE A 12 -8.17 14.36 16.47
C PHE A 12 -6.78 14.86 16.89
N LEU A 13 -6.75 16.02 17.54
CA LEU A 13 -5.56 16.53 18.20
C LEU A 13 -5.37 15.80 19.53
N ASN A 14 -4.20 15.22 19.77
CA ASN A 14 -3.97 14.44 20.99
C ASN A 14 -3.50 15.31 22.16
N THR A 15 -4.43 16.06 22.75
CA THR A 15 -4.18 16.96 23.89
C THR A 15 -3.89 16.24 25.21
N ASN A 16 -4.05 14.91 25.26
CA ASN A 16 -3.69 14.10 26.43
C ASN A 16 -2.18 13.86 26.55
N LEU A 17 -1.44 14.01 25.45
CA LEU A 17 0.02 13.94 25.47
C LEU A 17 0.59 15.29 25.92
N LYS A 18 1.79 15.24 26.52
CA LYS A 18 2.50 16.46 26.92
C LYS A 18 2.74 17.32 25.67
N PRO A 19 2.28 18.59 25.65
CA PRO A 19 2.51 19.47 24.50
C PRO A 19 3.99 19.79 24.33
N TYR A 20 4.35 20.13 23.10
CA TYR A 20 5.58 20.88 22.84
C TYR A 20 5.27 22.37 22.98
N VAL A 21 6.11 23.11 23.71
CA VAL A 21 5.87 24.53 24.01
C VAL A 21 6.87 25.37 23.23
N ILE A 22 6.39 26.21 22.31
CA ILE A 22 7.20 27.16 21.54
C ILE A 22 6.65 28.56 21.83
N ASN A 23 7.48 29.44 22.41
CA ASN A 23 7.10 30.82 22.74
C ASN A 23 5.81 30.94 23.58
N GLY A 24 5.54 29.97 24.44
CA GLY A 24 4.34 29.93 25.29
C GLY A 24 3.10 29.31 24.63
N THR A 25 3.18 28.94 23.35
CA THR A 25 2.11 28.27 22.61
C THR A 25 2.30 26.75 22.66
N ASN A 26 1.20 26.02 22.88
CA ASN A 26 1.18 24.56 22.93
C ASN A 26 0.94 23.96 21.55
N TYR A 27 1.77 22.98 21.18
CA TYR A 27 1.67 22.24 19.94
C TYR A 27 1.55 20.73 20.22
N PHE A 28 0.74 20.05 19.41
CA PHE A 28 0.41 18.64 19.55
C PHE A 28 0.45 17.94 18.19
N SER A 29 0.68 16.63 18.16
CA SER A 29 0.53 15.86 16.93
C SER A 29 -0.93 15.52 16.66
N ILE A 30 -1.29 15.44 15.37
CA ILE A 30 -2.57 14.93 14.91
C ILE A 30 -2.54 13.39 14.90
N TYR A 31 -3.60 12.79 15.40
CA TYR A 31 -3.83 11.35 15.40
C TYR A 31 -5.14 11.04 14.68
N MET A 32 -5.30 9.78 14.28
CA MET A 32 -6.53 9.23 13.76
C MET A 32 -7.06 8.14 14.67
N LEU A 33 -8.37 8.16 14.92
CA LEU A 33 -9.11 7.04 15.49
C LEU A 33 -9.68 6.22 14.35
N VAL A 34 -9.18 5.00 14.18
CA VAL A 34 -9.66 4.05 13.17
C VAL A 34 -10.50 2.99 13.87
N ILE A 35 -11.74 2.80 13.40
CA ILE A 35 -12.67 1.80 13.94
C ILE A 35 -13.09 0.87 12.81
N ALA A 36 -12.89 -0.43 13.00
CA ALA A 36 -13.33 -1.46 12.06
C ALA A 36 -13.64 -2.76 12.80
N ASN A 37 -14.70 -3.47 12.39
CA ASN A 37 -15.15 -4.72 13.01
C ASN A 37 -15.21 -4.67 14.56
N ARG A 38 -15.72 -3.56 15.12
CA ARG A 38 -15.81 -3.27 16.57
C ARG A 38 -14.47 -3.17 17.31
N LYS A 39 -13.34 -3.23 16.61
CA LYS A 39 -12.02 -2.93 17.15
C LYS A 39 -11.67 -1.48 16.82
N ASN A 40 -10.90 -0.83 17.68
CA ASN A 40 -10.40 0.53 17.45
C ASN A 40 -8.89 0.61 17.65
N THR A 41 -8.26 1.54 16.96
CA THR A 41 -6.84 1.88 17.18
C THR A 41 -6.64 3.38 16.99
N LYS A 42 -5.64 3.92 17.70
CA LYS A 42 -5.18 5.30 17.54
C LYS A 42 -3.81 5.27 16.90
N ILE A 43 -3.66 5.97 15.79
CA ILE A 43 -2.40 6.02 15.02
C ILE A 43 -2.06 7.48 14.75
N LYS A 44 -0.78 7.84 14.72
CA LYS A 44 -0.35 9.19 14.32
C LYS A 44 -0.66 9.39 12.83
N SER A 45 -1.09 10.59 12.44
CA SER A 45 -1.18 10.95 11.03
C SER A 45 0.20 10.88 10.36
N LEU A 46 0.25 10.35 9.15
CA LEU A 46 1.43 10.36 8.29
C LEU A 46 1.41 11.54 7.32
N ILE A 47 0.24 12.13 7.08
CA ILE A 47 0.08 13.33 6.25
C ILE A 47 0.34 14.61 7.07
N PHE A 48 -0.20 14.66 8.29
CA PHE A 48 -0.01 15.76 9.23
C PHE A 48 1.02 15.34 10.28
N ASP A 49 2.27 15.19 9.87
CA ASP A 49 3.35 14.64 10.69
C ASP A 49 4.04 15.67 11.61
N GLU A 50 3.75 16.96 11.40
CA GLU A 50 4.20 18.09 12.20
C GLU A 50 3.43 18.24 13.53
N LEU A 51 3.64 19.37 14.21
CA LEU A 51 2.95 19.74 15.44
C LEU A 51 2.05 20.94 15.17
N TYR A 52 0.82 20.87 15.68
CA TYR A 52 -0.25 21.82 15.40
C TYR A 52 -0.80 22.38 16.71
N THR A 53 -1.21 23.64 16.68
CA THR A 53 -2.01 24.23 17.75
C THR A 53 -3.47 23.77 17.63
N GLU A 54 -4.28 24.07 18.65
CA GLU A 54 -5.73 23.84 18.57
C GLU A 54 -6.39 24.66 17.47
N ASN A 55 -5.89 25.87 17.20
CA ASN A 55 -6.41 26.72 16.12
C ASN A 55 -6.08 26.12 14.76
N ASP A 56 -4.82 25.76 14.51
CA ASP A 56 -4.41 25.12 13.25
C ASP A 56 -5.24 23.84 13.00
N PHE A 57 -5.44 23.02 14.04
CA PHE A 57 -6.27 21.82 13.92
C PHE A 57 -7.73 22.14 13.56
N ASN A 58 -8.32 23.17 14.18
CA ASN A 58 -9.70 23.59 13.88
C ASN A 58 -9.83 24.12 12.45
N GLU A 59 -8.83 24.84 11.96
CA GLU A 59 -8.77 25.30 10.57
C GLU A 59 -8.72 24.11 9.60
N ILE A 60 -7.86 23.13 9.86
CA ILE A 60 -7.73 21.88 9.09
C ILE A 60 -9.07 21.12 9.04
N ILE A 61 -9.70 20.84 10.18
CA ILE A 61 -10.93 20.02 10.22
C ILE A 61 -12.19 20.77 9.76
N SER A 62 -12.14 22.11 9.72
CA SER A 62 -13.25 22.92 9.22
C SER A 62 -13.25 23.06 7.70
N PHE A 63 -12.21 22.53 7.03
CA PHE A 63 -12.03 22.61 5.58
C PHE A 63 -12.05 24.06 5.09
N THR A 64 -11.43 24.95 5.86
CA THR A 64 -11.33 26.36 5.46
C THR A 64 -10.41 26.51 4.24
N ASP A 65 -9.40 25.65 4.13
CA ASP A 65 -8.56 25.46 2.95
C ASP A 65 -8.94 24.18 2.18
N SER A 66 -9.09 24.30 0.87
CA SER A 66 -9.30 23.15 -0.03
C SER A 66 -8.14 22.16 -0.02
N GLU A 67 -6.91 22.61 0.26
CA GLU A 67 -5.74 21.73 0.34
C GLU A 67 -5.86 20.80 1.55
N ASP A 68 -6.27 21.32 2.71
CA ASP A 68 -6.48 20.52 3.93
C ASP A 68 -7.56 19.46 3.74
N GLU A 69 -8.64 19.80 3.02
CA GLU A 69 -9.69 18.83 2.67
C GLU A 69 -9.14 17.68 1.83
N ILE A 70 -8.32 17.99 0.82
CA ILE A 70 -7.67 16.99 -0.03
C ILE A 70 -6.75 16.11 0.80
N LEU A 71 -5.92 16.69 1.67
CA LEU A 71 -4.98 15.97 2.53
C LEU A 71 -5.71 15.04 3.52
N LEU A 72 -6.76 15.52 4.18
CA LEU A 72 -7.59 14.70 5.07
C LEU A 72 -8.24 13.55 4.33
N ASN A 73 -8.90 13.82 3.20
CA ASN A 73 -9.59 12.80 2.41
C ASN A 73 -8.60 11.79 1.80
N LYS A 74 -7.39 12.23 1.45
CA LYS A 74 -6.30 11.37 1.00
C LYS A 74 -5.93 10.36 2.09
N GLU A 75 -5.76 10.81 3.33
CA GLU A 75 -5.44 9.91 4.44
C GLU A 75 -6.59 8.96 4.78
N ILE A 76 -7.82 9.48 4.86
CA ILE A 76 -9.02 8.69 5.18
C ILE A 76 -9.20 7.57 4.14
N SER A 77 -9.19 7.91 2.85
CA SER A 77 -9.36 6.93 1.78
C SER A 77 -8.25 5.88 1.76
N CYS A 78 -6.99 6.28 2.04
CA CYS A 78 -5.90 5.31 2.19
C CYS A 78 -6.22 4.30 3.30
N ILE A 79 -6.59 4.79 4.49
CA ILE A 79 -6.92 3.96 5.64
C ILE A 79 -8.08 3.01 5.36
N GLU A 80 -9.13 3.50 4.70
CA GLU A 80 -10.29 2.68 4.35
C GLU A 80 -9.91 1.58 3.35
N ASN A 81 -9.14 1.91 2.31
CA ASN A 81 -8.70 0.96 1.31
C ASN A 81 -7.78 -0.11 1.90
N ILE A 82 -6.78 0.27 2.70
CA ILE A 82 -5.88 -0.70 3.33
C ILE A 82 -6.59 -1.52 4.40
N GLY A 83 -7.49 -0.91 5.18
CA GLY A 83 -8.28 -1.62 6.18
C GLY A 83 -9.18 -2.68 5.54
N GLN A 84 -9.78 -2.37 4.38
CA GLN A 84 -10.60 -3.33 3.65
C GLN A 84 -9.77 -4.50 3.12
N ILE A 85 -8.59 -4.24 2.54
CA ILE A 85 -7.68 -5.28 2.06
C ILE A 85 -7.25 -6.19 3.22
N LEU A 86 -6.90 -5.61 4.36
CA LEU A 86 -6.48 -6.39 5.52
C LEU A 86 -7.63 -7.24 6.10
N ILE A 87 -8.84 -6.71 6.17
CA ILE A 87 -10.01 -7.52 6.59
C ILE A 87 -10.26 -8.66 5.60
N ASP A 88 -10.14 -8.40 4.30
CA ASP A 88 -10.31 -9.40 3.26
C ASP A 88 -9.25 -10.51 3.33
N VAL A 89 -7.99 -10.17 3.56
CA VAL A 89 -6.85 -11.09 3.59
C VAL A 89 -6.77 -11.82 4.93
N LEU A 90 -6.70 -11.08 6.03
CA LEU A 90 -6.50 -11.61 7.38
C LEU A 90 -7.78 -12.25 7.95
N LYS A 91 -8.95 -11.99 7.34
CA LYS A 91 -10.29 -12.36 7.84
C LYS A 91 -10.64 -11.71 9.18
N GLU A 92 -9.81 -10.80 9.67
CA GLU A 92 -10.05 -9.95 10.84
C GLU A 92 -9.39 -8.58 10.68
N PHE A 93 -9.82 -7.61 11.48
CA PHE A 93 -9.08 -6.35 11.63
C PHE A 93 -8.09 -6.49 12.80
N ASP A 94 -6.81 -6.72 12.51
CA ASP A 94 -5.78 -6.72 13.55
C ASP A 94 -5.16 -5.32 13.67
N THR A 95 -5.37 -4.68 14.82
CA THR A 95 -4.94 -3.30 15.05
C THR A 95 -3.42 -3.14 15.05
N THR A 96 -2.68 -4.18 15.44
CA THR A 96 -1.21 -4.13 15.50
C THR A 96 -0.64 -4.27 14.09
N PHE A 97 -1.11 -5.26 13.33
CA PHE A 97 -0.75 -5.43 11.92
C PHE A 97 -1.08 -4.17 11.13
N PHE A 98 -2.30 -3.66 11.27
CA PHE A 98 -2.75 -2.45 10.61
C PHE A 98 -1.85 -1.26 10.93
N THR A 99 -1.53 -1.03 12.21
CA THR A 99 -0.69 0.12 12.62
C THR A 99 0.72 0.02 12.05
N VAL A 100 1.34 -1.16 12.09
CA VAL A 100 2.70 -1.36 11.58
C VAL A 100 2.73 -1.29 10.05
N TYR A 101 1.73 -1.88 9.37
CA TYR A 101 1.60 -1.83 7.93
C TYR A 101 1.32 -0.41 7.43
N TYR A 102 0.46 0.35 8.11
CA TYR A 102 0.19 1.75 7.77
C TYR A 102 1.46 2.61 7.85
N GLY A 103 2.26 2.48 8.92
CA GLY A 103 3.56 3.14 9.04
C GLY A 103 4.55 2.74 7.95
N PHE A 104 4.46 1.52 7.42
CA PHE A 104 5.27 1.08 6.28
C PHE A 104 4.92 1.79 4.97
N LEU A 105 3.65 2.18 4.75
CA LEU A 105 3.19 2.75 3.48
C LEU A 105 3.87 4.06 3.10
N SER A 106 4.26 4.89 4.07
CA SER A 106 5.00 6.14 3.81
C SER A 106 6.48 5.91 3.49
N SER A 107 7.01 4.73 3.81
CA SER A 107 8.43 4.40 3.65
C SER A 107 8.77 3.65 2.35
N ILE A 108 7.75 3.26 1.58
CA ILE A 108 7.89 2.41 0.39
C ILE A 108 7.20 3.04 -0.80
N PHE A 109 7.84 2.97 -1.97
CA PHE A 109 7.30 3.48 -3.21
C PHE A 109 6.83 2.34 -4.10
N ILE A 110 5.83 2.60 -4.94
CA ILE A 110 5.28 1.58 -5.83
C ILE A 110 6.32 1.00 -6.79
N LYS A 111 7.32 1.80 -7.18
CA LYS A 111 8.45 1.36 -8.00
C LYS A 111 9.37 0.35 -7.30
N ASP A 112 9.37 0.35 -5.97
CA ASP A 112 10.20 -0.56 -5.17
C ASP A 112 9.52 -1.93 -4.99
N ILE A 113 8.27 -2.06 -5.46
CA ILE A 113 7.51 -3.30 -5.42
C ILE A 113 7.91 -4.15 -6.61
N ASN A 114 8.49 -5.31 -6.31
CA ASN A 114 8.89 -6.28 -7.32
C ASN A 114 7.64 -6.98 -7.90
N PHE A 115 7.15 -6.47 -9.02
CA PHE A 115 6.14 -7.14 -9.84
C PHE A 115 6.76 -8.21 -10.77
N ASP A 116 8.10 -8.27 -10.88
CA ASP A 116 8.81 -9.14 -11.81
C ASP A 116 8.58 -10.62 -11.53
N TYR A 117 8.41 -11.02 -10.27
CA TYR A 117 8.04 -12.40 -9.96
C TYR A 117 6.74 -12.82 -10.68
N ILE A 118 5.77 -11.91 -10.75
CA ILE A 118 4.45 -12.15 -11.33
C ILE A 118 4.53 -12.11 -12.85
N THR A 119 5.19 -11.08 -13.41
CA THR A 119 5.33 -10.93 -14.85
C THR A 119 6.19 -12.04 -15.46
N ASN A 120 7.26 -12.48 -14.78
CA ASN A 120 8.12 -13.58 -15.23
C ASN A 120 7.43 -14.94 -15.17
N LYS A 121 6.60 -15.20 -14.16
CA LYS A 121 5.84 -16.46 -14.09
C LYS A 121 4.82 -16.53 -15.22
N LEU A 122 4.22 -15.40 -15.60
CA LEU A 122 3.30 -15.32 -16.73
C LEU A 122 4.00 -15.47 -18.09
N SER A 123 5.10 -14.76 -18.31
CA SER A 123 5.83 -14.84 -19.59
C SER A 123 6.39 -16.23 -19.87
N ARG A 124 6.88 -16.91 -18.84
CA ARG A 124 7.31 -18.31 -18.96
C ARG A 124 6.14 -19.23 -19.28
N ILE A 125 4.99 -19.01 -18.66
CA ILE A 125 3.82 -19.83 -18.96
C ILE A 125 3.39 -19.70 -20.44
N ASP A 126 3.56 -18.53 -21.07
CA ASP A 126 3.28 -18.33 -22.49
C ASP A 126 4.32 -18.99 -23.41
N GLU A 127 5.59 -19.05 -22.99
CA GLU A 127 6.67 -19.74 -23.70
C GLU A 127 6.60 -21.28 -23.53
N TYR A 128 6.34 -21.75 -22.31
CA TYR A 128 6.21 -23.17 -21.96
C TYR A 128 4.82 -23.75 -22.32
N GLY A 129 3.85 -22.92 -22.71
CA GLY A 129 2.67 -23.37 -23.45
C GLY A 129 3.00 -24.01 -24.81
N LYS A 130 4.25 -23.87 -25.28
CA LYS A 130 4.77 -24.53 -26.49
C LYS A 130 5.76 -25.68 -26.22
N GLN A 131 6.31 -25.83 -25.01
CA GLN A 131 7.23 -26.93 -24.68
C GLN A 131 7.07 -27.34 -23.21
N GLN A 132 6.85 -28.64 -23.00
CA GLN A 132 6.55 -29.25 -21.71
C GLN A 132 7.64 -29.02 -20.64
N TYR A 133 7.17 -28.93 -19.40
CA TYR A 133 7.84 -28.98 -18.09
C TYR A 133 9.26 -29.56 -18.04
N GLU A 134 10.19 -28.80 -17.44
CA GLU A 134 10.86 -29.08 -16.16
C GLU A 134 11.82 -27.92 -15.82
N ASP A 135 11.77 -27.40 -14.58
CA ASP A 135 12.96 -27.25 -13.71
C ASP A 135 12.74 -26.38 -12.46
N ASN A 136 13.29 -26.91 -11.36
CA ASN A 136 13.32 -26.36 -10.00
C ASN A 136 14.24 -25.15 -9.89
N TYR A 137 13.83 -24.15 -9.10
CA TYR A 137 14.50 -22.86 -9.01
C TYR A 137 15.21 -22.66 -7.65
N TYR A 138 16.53 -22.46 -7.70
CA TYR A 138 17.31 -21.68 -6.74
C TYR A 138 17.76 -20.39 -7.47
N LEU A 139 17.37 -19.21 -6.99
CA LEU A 139 17.80 -17.91 -7.52
C LEU A 139 19.02 -17.41 -6.73
N ASN A 140 20.09 -17.05 -7.45
CA ASN A 140 21.27 -16.34 -6.94
C ASN A 140 21.05 -14.81 -7.10
N GLU A 141 21.21 -14.07 -6.00
CA GLU A 141 20.86 -12.64 -5.84
C GLU A 141 21.71 -11.66 -6.69
N ASP A 142 22.90 -12.06 -7.13
CA ASP A 142 23.85 -11.11 -7.77
C ASP A 142 23.59 -10.84 -9.27
N SER A 143 22.72 -11.61 -9.93
CA SER A 143 22.41 -11.42 -11.36
C SER A 143 21.21 -10.49 -11.63
N GLU A 144 20.50 -10.03 -10.59
CA GLU A 144 19.26 -9.25 -10.73
C GLU A 144 19.51 -7.79 -11.14
N LYS A 145 20.57 -7.15 -10.61
CA LYS A 145 20.80 -5.70 -10.79
C LYS A 145 21.02 -5.25 -12.23
N THR A 146 21.68 -6.06 -13.06
CA THR A 146 21.97 -5.69 -14.47
C THR A 146 20.78 -5.97 -15.39
N LYS A 147 19.83 -6.82 -14.98
CA LYS A 147 18.65 -7.18 -15.78
C LYS A 147 17.48 -6.21 -15.55
N ILE A 148 17.39 -5.64 -14.34
CA ILE A 148 16.37 -4.67 -13.90
C ILE A 148 16.31 -3.43 -14.81
N ILE A 149 17.45 -2.93 -15.29
CA ILE A 149 17.52 -1.70 -16.10
C ILE A 149 17.05 -1.93 -17.56
N SER A 150 17.14 -3.17 -18.06
CA SER A 150 16.82 -3.49 -19.47
C SER A 150 15.36 -3.89 -19.72
N LEU A 151 14.57 -4.14 -18.68
CA LEU A 151 13.17 -4.58 -18.79
C LEU A 151 12.15 -3.47 -18.54
N THR A 152 12.59 -2.33 -17.99
CA THR A 152 11.78 -1.12 -17.82
C THR A 152 11.51 -0.37 -19.12
N GLU A 153 12.18 -0.71 -20.23
CA GLU A 153 11.89 -0.12 -21.54
C GLU A 153 10.80 -0.94 -22.28
N ASN A 154 9.56 -0.46 -22.23
CA ASN A 154 8.48 -0.74 -23.20
C ASN A 154 7.88 -2.16 -23.29
N LYS A 155 7.94 -3.00 -22.25
CA LYS A 155 7.06 -4.18 -22.18
C LYS A 155 5.81 -3.85 -21.37
N LYS A 156 4.69 -3.62 -22.07
CA LYS A 156 3.35 -3.77 -21.50
C LYS A 156 3.34 -5.06 -20.69
N ASN A 157 3.03 -5.00 -19.39
CA ASN A 157 2.93 -6.22 -18.60
C ASN A 157 1.88 -7.15 -19.24
N SER A 158 1.95 -8.45 -18.95
CA SER A 158 1.01 -9.46 -19.47
C SER A 158 -0.48 -9.16 -19.19
N PHE A 159 -0.76 -8.22 -18.28
CA PHE A 159 -2.09 -7.77 -17.92
C PHE A 159 -2.56 -6.51 -18.66
N ASN A 160 -1.68 -5.91 -19.47
CA ASN A 160 -1.89 -4.62 -20.14
C ASN A 160 -2.23 -3.47 -19.17
N ILE A 161 -1.79 -3.56 -17.91
CA ILE A 161 -1.84 -2.45 -16.95
C ILE A 161 -0.61 -1.57 -17.18
N ASN A 162 -0.86 -0.29 -17.44
CA ASN A 162 0.20 0.70 -17.52
C ASN A 162 0.58 1.18 -16.11
N PHE A 163 1.36 0.36 -15.38
CA PHE A 163 1.93 0.77 -14.10
C PHE A 163 2.96 1.89 -14.26
N GLU A 164 3.54 2.06 -15.44
CA GLU A 164 4.50 3.14 -15.71
C GLU A 164 3.83 4.51 -15.52
N ASN A 165 2.58 4.69 -15.95
CA ASN A 165 1.81 5.90 -15.67
C ASN A 165 1.61 6.14 -14.17
N ILE A 166 1.46 5.08 -13.36
CA ILE A 166 1.27 5.20 -11.91
C ILE A 166 2.63 5.49 -11.24
N ILE A 167 3.67 4.77 -11.64
CA ILE A 167 5.05 4.93 -11.15
C ILE A 167 5.60 6.33 -11.46
N ASN A 168 5.37 6.79 -12.68
CA ASN A 168 5.87 8.06 -13.22
C ASN A 168 4.88 9.20 -13.07
N SER A 169 3.67 8.97 -12.53
CA SER A 169 2.79 10.08 -12.20
C SER A 169 3.51 10.97 -11.19
N GLU A 170 3.87 12.17 -11.64
CA GLU A 170 4.46 13.22 -10.81
C GLU A 170 3.39 13.74 -9.85
N ILE A 171 2.97 12.94 -8.88
CA ILE A 171 2.31 13.47 -7.69
C ILE A 171 3.45 14.01 -6.82
N SER A 172 3.87 15.23 -7.14
CA SER A 172 4.92 15.94 -6.43
C SER A 172 4.42 16.34 -5.04
N GLU A 173 4.51 15.44 -4.08
CA GLU A 173 4.51 15.81 -2.66
C GLU A 173 5.95 16.19 -2.31
N ASN A 174 6.32 17.45 -2.60
CA ASN A 174 7.59 18.11 -2.23
C ASN A 174 8.90 17.42 -2.64
N GLU A 175 9.66 18.08 -3.54
CA GLU A 175 11.09 17.94 -3.88
C GLU A 175 11.69 16.53 -4.21
N ASN A 176 10.94 15.43 -4.09
CA ASN A 176 11.43 14.06 -4.33
C ASN A 176 10.83 13.41 -5.59
N ILE A 177 10.84 14.13 -6.71
CA ILE A 177 10.37 13.66 -8.03
C ILE A 177 11.03 12.31 -8.43
N THR A 178 12.23 12.04 -7.92
CA THR A 178 12.99 10.81 -8.21
C THR A 178 12.43 9.53 -7.57
N LYS A 179 11.52 9.63 -6.59
CA LYS A 179 11.07 8.46 -5.81
C LYS A 179 9.76 7.81 -6.31
N GLY A 180 8.99 8.48 -7.17
CA GLY A 180 7.70 7.97 -7.65
C GLY A 180 6.61 8.02 -6.57
N MET A 181 5.47 7.37 -6.82
CA MET A 181 4.32 7.36 -5.89
C MET A 181 4.56 6.46 -4.66
N SER A 182 4.38 6.99 -3.45
CA SER A 182 4.40 6.19 -2.22
C SER A 182 3.21 5.23 -2.16
N LEU A 183 3.30 4.14 -1.39
CA LEU A 183 2.12 3.29 -1.19
C LEU A 183 1.00 4.00 -0.43
N LEU A 184 1.34 4.95 0.45
CA LEU A 184 0.36 5.80 1.12
C LEU A 184 -0.48 6.57 0.09
N THR A 185 0.18 7.19 -0.90
CA THR A 185 -0.51 7.91 -1.97
C THR A 185 -1.23 6.97 -2.93
N TYR A 186 -0.66 5.80 -3.24
CA TYR A 186 -1.29 4.78 -4.09
C TYR A 186 -2.65 4.31 -3.56
N PHE A 187 -2.74 4.01 -2.26
CA PHE A 187 -3.99 3.57 -1.65
C PHE A 187 -4.97 4.71 -1.36
N SER A 188 -4.56 5.98 -1.52
CA SER A 188 -5.48 7.12 -1.38
C SER A 188 -6.40 7.27 -2.59
N PHE A 189 -7.45 8.10 -2.48
CA PHE A 189 -8.37 8.35 -3.59
C PHE A 189 -7.64 8.87 -4.84
N ILE A 190 -6.59 9.67 -4.68
CA ILE A 190 -5.78 10.21 -5.80
C ILE A 190 -5.10 9.06 -6.55
N GLY A 191 -4.41 8.18 -5.82
CA GLY A 191 -3.74 7.02 -6.41
C GLY A 191 -4.74 6.05 -7.05
N GLN A 192 -5.89 5.85 -6.42
CA GLN A 192 -6.95 5.00 -6.95
C GLN A 192 -7.62 5.56 -8.20
N ASP A 193 -7.75 6.88 -8.33
CA ASP A 193 -8.28 7.52 -9.54
C ASP A 193 -7.28 7.45 -10.69
N LEU A 194 -5.99 7.61 -10.43
CA LEU A 194 -4.95 7.37 -11.43
C LEU A 194 -4.91 5.90 -11.87
N LEU A 195 -5.07 4.97 -10.94
CA LEU A 195 -5.18 3.55 -11.24
C LEU A 195 -6.39 3.27 -12.14
N LYS A 196 -7.58 3.79 -11.81
CA LYS A 196 -8.79 3.68 -12.65
C LYS A 196 -8.53 4.17 -14.07
N ASN A 197 -7.91 5.33 -14.21
CA ASN A 197 -7.60 5.92 -15.51
C ASN A 197 -6.55 5.12 -16.28
N SER A 198 -5.67 4.40 -15.58
CA SER A 198 -4.62 3.55 -16.16
C SER A 198 -5.13 2.17 -16.57
N VAL A 199 -6.22 1.69 -15.96
CA VAL A 199 -6.94 0.47 -16.34
C VAL A 199 -7.85 0.80 -17.52
N ASN A 200 -7.33 0.66 -18.73
CA ASN A 200 -8.09 0.85 -19.97
C ASN A 200 -9.04 -0.35 -20.25
N GLU A 201 -9.99 -0.18 -21.18
CA GLU A 201 -10.92 -1.26 -21.62
C GLU A 201 -10.22 -2.52 -22.14
N LYS A 202 -8.94 -2.42 -22.54
CA LYS A 202 -8.13 -3.55 -23.00
C LYS A 202 -7.36 -4.23 -21.86
N SER A 203 -7.51 -3.77 -20.63
CA SER A 203 -6.87 -4.40 -19.46
C SER A 203 -7.60 -5.70 -19.16
N LYS A 204 -6.85 -6.78 -18.93
CA LYS A 204 -7.48 -8.05 -18.55
C LYS A 204 -8.13 -7.97 -17.18
N ILE A 205 -7.57 -7.16 -16.30
CA ILE A 205 -8.05 -6.95 -14.93
C ILE A 205 -8.96 -5.73 -14.91
N THR A 206 -10.25 -5.96 -14.67
CA THR A 206 -11.27 -4.91 -14.52
C THR A 206 -11.56 -4.58 -13.06
N GLU A 207 -11.21 -5.48 -12.15
CA GLU A 207 -11.45 -5.31 -10.71
C GLU A 207 -10.26 -4.64 -10.03
N ILE A 208 -10.39 -3.34 -9.73
CA ILE A 208 -9.39 -2.54 -9.00
C ILE A 208 -8.98 -3.19 -7.68
N ASN A 209 -9.94 -3.83 -6.99
CA ASN A 209 -9.66 -4.51 -5.73
C ASN A 209 -8.65 -5.67 -5.89
N GLU A 210 -8.65 -6.35 -7.04
CA GLU A 210 -7.68 -7.41 -7.31
C GLU A 210 -6.29 -6.83 -7.61
N ILE A 211 -6.21 -5.68 -8.28
CA ILE A 211 -4.94 -4.94 -8.45
C ILE A 211 -4.41 -4.49 -7.09
N ASN A 212 -5.26 -3.95 -6.23
CA ASN A 212 -4.87 -3.55 -4.88
C ASN A 212 -4.37 -4.73 -4.03
N LYS A 213 -5.01 -5.91 -4.16
CA LYS A 213 -4.51 -7.15 -3.54
C LYS A 213 -3.18 -7.58 -4.13
N LEU A 214 -2.99 -7.44 -5.44
CA LEU A 214 -1.71 -7.69 -6.09
C LEU A 214 -0.60 -6.83 -5.48
N VAL A 215 -0.83 -5.52 -5.39
CA VAL A 215 0.12 -4.57 -4.81
C VAL A 215 0.40 -4.91 -3.35
N PHE A 216 -0.64 -5.20 -2.56
CA PHE A 216 -0.50 -5.63 -1.16
C PHE A 216 0.36 -6.89 -1.03
N TYR A 217 0.05 -7.97 -1.75
CA TYR A 217 0.83 -9.22 -1.65
C TYR A 217 2.26 -9.07 -2.16
N SER A 218 2.46 -8.20 -3.15
CA SER A 218 3.79 -7.91 -3.70
C SER A 218 4.64 -7.08 -2.71
N SER A 219 4.01 -6.20 -1.91
CA SER A 219 4.70 -5.41 -0.89
C SER A 219 5.09 -6.21 0.36
N LEU A 220 4.52 -7.41 0.57
CA LEU A 220 4.78 -8.21 1.76
C LEU A 220 6.25 -8.63 1.90
N SER A 221 7.03 -8.74 0.82
CA SER A 221 8.45 -9.07 0.92
C SER A 221 9.24 -7.96 1.64
N GLN A 222 8.98 -6.70 1.30
CA GLN A 222 9.59 -5.54 1.93
C GLN A 222 9.04 -5.34 3.35
N PHE A 223 7.74 -5.57 3.53
CA PHE A 223 7.12 -5.50 4.85
C PHE A 223 7.68 -6.56 5.82
N GLU A 224 7.96 -7.77 5.34
CA GLU A 224 8.59 -8.83 6.11
C GLU A 224 9.94 -8.40 6.69
N TRP A 225 10.75 -7.67 5.90
CA TRP A 225 12.03 -7.13 6.36
C TRP A 225 11.85 -6.18 7.56
N ILE A 226 10.85 -5.30 7.51
CA ILE A 226 10.49 -4.40 8.62
C ILE A 226 10.03 -5.20 9.85
N LEU A 227 9.28 -6.28 9.65
CA LEU A 227 8.82 -7.09 10.77
C LEU A 227 9.96 -7.87 11.44
N LYS A 228 10.95 -8.32 10.67
CA LYS A 228 12.12 -9.01 11.20
C LYS A 228 13.12 -8.07 11.88
N GLY A 229 13.07 -6.78 11.57
CA GLY A 229 13.99 -5.75 12.10
C GLY A 229 13.87 -5.46 13.60
N SER A 230 12.79 -5.88 14.28
CA SER A 230 12.67 -5.69 15.74
C SER A 230 12.06 -6.89 16.45
N LYS A 231 12.44 -7.12 17.71
CA LYS A 231 11.90 -8.22 18.54
C LYS A 231 10.37 -8.14 18.67
N LYS A 232 9.83 -6.93 18.87
CA LYS A 232 8.39 -6.69 18.99
C LYS A 232 7.64 -7.05 17.70
N ASN A 233 8.21 -6.73 16.55
CA ASN A 233 7.57 -7.02 15.27
C ASN A 233 7.74 -8.50 14.84
N LYS A 234 8.75 -9.20 15.37
CA LYS A 234 8.96 -10.63 15.09
C LYS A 234 7.78 -11.49 15.56
N GLU A 235 7.19 -11.18 16.71
CA GLU A 235 5.98 -11.89 17.20
C GLU A 235 4.79 -11.67 16.25
N LEU A 236 4.66 -10.45 15.72
CA LEU A 236 3.64 -10.11 14.73
C LEU A 236 3.85 -10.88 13.42
N PHE A 237 5.09 -11.02 12.95
CA PHE A 237 5.43 -11.85 11.79
C PHE A 237 5.00 -13.31 12.01
N LEU A 238 5.36 -13.91 13.15
CA LEU A 238 4.98 -15.30 13.47
C LEU A 238 3.46 -15.47 13.52
N LYS A 239 2.72 -14.49 14.07
CA LYS A 239 1.26 -14.51 14.08
C LYS A 239 0.65 -14.60 12.67
N PHE A 240 1.28 -13.94 11.69
CA PHE A 240 0.76 -13.82 10.33
C PHE A 240 1.61 -14.55 9.28
N GLU A 241 2.45 -15.50 9.69
CA GLU A 241 3.37 -16.24 8.82
C GLU A 241 2.66 -16.85 7.60
N ASN A 242 1.46 -17.39 7.81
CA ASN A 242 0.63 -17.97 6.75
C ASN A 242 0.26 -16.96 5.64
N VAL A 243 0.16 -15.67 5.97
CA VAL A 243 -0.13 -14.60 5.00
C VAL A 243 1.08 -14.36 4.09
N PHE A 244 2.28 -14.36 4.66
CA PHE A 244 3.53 -14.11 3.94
C PHE A 244 3.90 -15.25 2.99
N PHE A 245 3.60 -16.50 3.36
CA PHE A 245 4.00 -17.67 2.58
C PHE A 245 2.85 -18.29 1.80
N THR A 246 1.87 -18.87 2.49
CA THR A 246 0.79 -19.65 1.85
C THR A 246 -0.18 -18.76 1.09
N GLN A 247 -0.80 -17.78 1.76
CA GLN A 247 -1.84 -16.95 1.12
C GLN A 247 -1.27 -16.09 -0.01
N LYS A 248 -0.03 -15.60 0.15
CA LYS A 248 0.69 -14.92 -0.91
C LYS A 248 0.85 -15.83 -2.12
N SER A 249 1.37 -17.05 -1.94
CA SER A 249 1.54 -18.01 -3.04
C SER A 249 0.20 -18.36 -3.70
N ASP A 250 -0.82 -18.68 -2.89
CA ASP A 250 -2.15 -19.05 -3.36
C ASP A 250 -2.81 -17.93 -4.16
N PHE A 251 -2.76 -16.69 -3.66
CA PHE A 251 -3.30 -15.54 -4.36
C PHE A 251 -2.57 -15.30 -5.68
N LEU A 252 -1.25 -15.37 -5.70
CA LEU A 252 -0.47 -15.17 -6.92
C LEU A 252 -0.75 -16.25 -7.97
N ASN A 253 -0.92 -17.51 -7.55
CA ASN A 253 -1.30 -18.59 -8.46
C ASN A 253 -2.72 -18.37 -9.01
N TYR A 254 -3.69 -18.09 -8.15
CA TYR A 254 -5.05 -17.73 -8.56
C TYR A 254 -5.08 -16.57 -9.56
N PHE A 255 -4.32 -15.50 -9.27
CA PHE A 255 -4.28 -14.31 -10.09
C PHE A 255 -3.69 -14.60 -11.47
N ILE A 256 -2.61 -15.40 -11.52
CA ILE A 256 -1.99 -15.85 -12.76
C ILE A 256 -2.98 -16.70 -13.57
N ASP A 257 -3.61 -17.70 -12.93
CA ASP A 257 -4.54 -18.60 -13.60
C ASP A 257 -5.75 -17.86 -14.18
N LYS A 258 -6.27 -16.86 -13.44
CA LYS A 258 -7.42 -16.05 -13.87
C LYS A 258 -7.13 -15.21 -15.12
N TYR A 259 -5.89 -14.74 -15.30
CA TYR A 259 -5.54 -13.72 -16.30
C TYR A 259 -4.57 -14.20 -17.39
N LYS A 260 -4.22 -15.48 -17.38
CA LYS A 260 -3.36 -16.13 -18.38
C LYS A 260 -3.96 -16.14 -19.80
N THR A 261 -5.29 -16.25 -19.94
CA THR A 261 -6.01 -16.24 -21.23
C THR A 261 -6.11 -14.85 -21.82
#